data_AF-A0A8T6BT22-F1
#
_entry.id   AF-A0A8T6BT22-F1
#
_cell.length_a   1.000
_cell.length_b   1.000
_cell.length_c   1.000
_cell.angle_alpha   90.00
_cell.angle_beta   90.00
_cell.angle_gamma   90.00
#
_symmetry.space_group_name_H-M   'P 1'
#
loop_
_entity.id
_entity.type
_entity.pdbx_description
1 polymer ?
#
loop_
_entity_poly.entity_id
_entity_poly.type
_entity_poly.pdbx_seq_one_letter_code
_entity_poly.pdbx_strand_id
1 'polypeptide(L)'
;APIIMAQLKDVTAHAAATVSSWGFVISPEQILQTAKDIGEPSVLNRAGGAPTLAVGIAHVFHKVLPMADMGFWYHFGILFEALFILTALDAGTRSGRFMLQDLLGNFIPFLKKTDSLVAGIIGTAGCVGLWGYLLYQGVVDPLGGVKSLWPLFGISNQMLAAVALVLGTVVLIKMKRTQYIWVTVVPAVWLLICTTWALGLKLFSTNPQMEGFFYMASQYKEKIANGTDLTAQQIANMNHIVVNNYTNAGLSILFLIVVYSIIFYGFKTWLNVRNSDKRTDKETPYVPIPEGGVKISSHH
;
A
#
# COMPACT_ATOMS: atom_id res chain seq x y z
N ALA A 1 15.92 -30.20 -19.52
CA ALA A 1 14.84 -30.83 -18.72
C ALA A 1 15.34 -31.52 -17.44
N PRO A 2 16.32 -32.45 -17.45
CA PRO A 2 16.68 -33.21 -16.23
C PRO A 2 17.43 -32.39 -15.17
N ILE A 3 18.31 -31.46 -15.58
CA ILE A 3 19.05 -30.58 -14.65
C ILE A 3 18.11 -29.64 -13.89
N ILE A 4 17.10 -29.09 -14.56
CA ILE A 4 16.09 -28.20 -13.96
C ILE A 4 15.24 -28.97 -12.93
N MET A 5 14.84 -30.21 -13.24
CA MET A 5 14.07 -31.05 -12.31
C MET A 5 14.91 -31.50 -11.10
N ALA A 6 16.21 -31.72 -11.27
CA ALA A 6 17.12 -32.03 -10.17
C ALA A 6 17.28 -30.83 -9.23
N GLN A 7 17.56 -29.64 -9.78
CA GLN A 7 17.61 -28.41 -9.00
C GLN A 7 16.28 -28.12 -8.29
N LEU A 8 15.14 -28.36 -8.95
CA LEU A 8 13.84 -28.13 -8.34
C LEU A 8 13.60 -29.05 -7.14
N LYS A 9 14.00 -30.32 -7.22
CA LYS A 9 13.91 -31.26 -6.10
C LYS A 9 14.76 -30.81 -4.90
N ASP A 10 15.99 -30.40 -5.14
CA ASP A 10 16.89 -29.93 -4.07
C ASP A 10 16.35 -28.66 -3.39
N VAL A 11 15.87 -27.69 -4.18
CA VAL A 11 15.27 -26.46 -3.64
C VAL A 11 13.98 -26.77 -2.89
N THR A 12 13.17 -27.72 -3.36
CA THR A 12 11.94 -28.14 -2.67
C THR A 12 12.22 -28.84 -1.35
N ALA A 13 13.26 -29.68 -1.31
CA ALA A 13 13.71 -30.33 -0.08
C ALA A 13 14.20 -29.30 0.95
N HIS A 14 14.98 -28.32 0.50
CA HIS A 14 15.45 -27.24 1.36
C HIS A 14 14.30 -26.36 1.90
N ALA A 15 13.34 -26.02 1.04
CA ALA A 15 12.14 -25.26 1.43
C ALA A 15 11.31 -26.03 2.48
N ALA A 16 11.06 -27.33 2.26
CA ALA A 16 10.31 -28.17 3.18
C ALA A 16 11.01 -28.31 4.55
N ALA A 17 12.34 -28.47 4.56
CA ALA A 17 13.13 -28.52 5.79
C ALA A 17 13.06 -27.20 6.57
N THR A 18 13.13 -26.06 5.85
CA THR A 18 13.02 -24.74 6.46
C THR A 18 11.64 -24.52 7.08
N VAL A 19 10.56 -24.85 6.36
CA VAL A 19 9.18 -24.72 6.87
C VAL A 19 8.93 -25.67 8.05
N SER A 20 9.52 -26.88 8.01
CA SER A 20 9.49 -27.83 9.13
C SER A 20 10.20 -27.29 10.37
N SER A 21 11.30 -26.53 10.21
CA SER A 21 11.97 -25.86 11.32
C SER A 21 11.10 -24.79 12.00
N TRP A 22 10.11 -24.24 11.30
CA TRP A 22 9.13 -23.30 11.84
C TRP A 22 7.96 -23.99 12.55
N GLY A 23 7.96 -25.33 12.63
CA GLY A 23 6.93 -26.12 13.30
C GLY A 23 5.79 -26.62 12.38
N PHE A 24 5.89 -26.39 11.07
CA PHE A 24 4.90 -26.86 10.10
C PHE A 24 5.38 -28.13 9.39
N VAL A 25 4.67 -29.25 9.57
CA VAL A 25 5.02 -30.51 8.91
C VAL A 25 4.61 -30.45 7.44
N ILE A 26 5.58 -30.28 6.53
CA ILE A 26 5.38 -30.33 5.09
C ILE A 26 6.47 -31.18 4.44
N SER A 27 6.08 -32.08 3.53
CA SER A 27 7.04 -32.92 2.81
C SER A 27 7.38 -32.33 1.43
N PRO A 28 8.60 -32.59 0.90
CA PRO A 28 8.96 -32.15 -0.45
C PRO A 28 8.01 -32.70 -1.52
N GLU A 29 7.53 -33.94 -1.32
CA GLU A 29 6.58 -34.60 -2.21
C GLU A 29 5.24 -33.87 -2.22
N GLN A 30 4.76 -33.41 -1.08
CA GLN A 30 3.52 -32.62 -1.00
C GLN A 30 3.62 -31.31 -1.79
N ILE A 31 4.78 -30.64 -1.73
CA ILE A 31 5.01 -29.40 -2.48
C ILE A 31 5.02 -29.67 -4.00
N LEU A 32 5.72 -30.72 -4.43
CA LEU A 32 5.77 -31.10 -5.85
C LEU A 32 4.41 -31.59 -6.36
N GLN A 33 3.65 -32.32 -5.54
CA GLN A 33 2.33 -32.80 -5.90
C GLN A 33 1.36 -31.63 -6.03
N THR A 34 1.39 -30.67 -5.10
CA THR A 34 0.58 -29.44 -5.19
C THR A 34 0.85 -28.69 -6.49
N ALA A 35 2.13 -28.56 -6.89
CA ALA A 35 2.49 -27.91 -8.15
C ALA A 35 1.88 -28.64 -9.37
N LYS A 36 1.93 -29.98 -9.39
CA LYS A 36 1.29 -30.78 -10.44
C LYS A 36 -0.22 -30.60 -10.45
N ASP A 37 -0.87 -30.66 -9.29
CA ASP A 37 -2.33 -30.61 -9.17
C ASP A 37 -2.90 -29.26 -9.65
N ILE A 38 -2.16 -28.17 -9.45
CA ILE A 38 -2.53 -26.83 -9.96
C ILE A 38 -2.07 -26.57 -11.40
N GLY A 39 -1.36 -27.51 -12.03
CA GLY A 39 -0.87 -27.39 -13.40
C GLY A 39 0.36 -26.49 -13.59
N GLU A 40 1.17 -26.30 -12.55
CA GLU A 40 2.38 -25.46 -12.58
C GLU A 40 3.67 -26.28 -12.42
N PRO A 41 4.79 -25.87 -13.04
CA PRO A 41 6.05 -26.57 -12.89
C PRO A 41 6.64 -26.46 -11.47
N SER A 42 6.25 -25.43 -10.70
CA SER A 42 6.68 -25.21 -9.32
C SER A 42 5.80 -24.17 -8.63
N VAL A 43 5.58 -24.36 -7.32
CA VAL A 43 5.01 -23.35 -6.40
C VAL A 43 6.08 -22.51 -5.70
N LEU A 44 7.35 -22.92 -5.78
CA LEU A 44 8.47 -22.20 -5.17
C LEU A 44 8.72 -20.87 -5.88
N ASN A 45 9.10 -19.84 -5.12
CA ASN A 45 9.24 -18.45 -5.59
C ASN A 45 7.96 -17.82 -6.15
N ARG A 46 6.83 -18.52 -6.04
CA ARG A 46 5.47 -17.98 -6.27
C ARG A 46 4.68 -17.84 -4.97
N ALA A 47 5.32 -18.02 -3.82
CA ALA A 47 4.72 -17.86 -2.50
C ALA A 47 4.52 -16.38 -2.15
N GLY A 48 3.67 -15.69 -2.92
CA GLY A 48 3.13 -14.37 -2.60
C GLY A 48 1.68 -14.46 -2.16
N GLY A 49 1.10 -13.37 -1.65
CA GLY A 49 -0.29 -13.35 -1.22
C GLY A 49 -1.27 -13.84 -2.29
N ALA A 50 -1.08 -13.39 -3.54
CA ALA A 50 -1.94 -13.72 -4.67
C ALA A 50 -1.89 -15.21 -5.06
N PRO A 51 -0.72 -15.82 -5.40
CA PRO A 51 -0.72 -17.22 -5.80
C PRO A 51 -1.05 -18.17 -4.64
N THR A 52 -0.70 -17.83 -3.40
CA THR A 52 -1.10 -18.64 -2.23
C THR A 52 -2.60 -18.60 -1.99
N LEU A 53 -3.24 -17.43 -2.14
CA LEU A 53 -4.70 -17.32 -2.10
C LEU A 53 -5.35 -18.16 -3.20
N ALA A 54 -4.83 -18.09 -4.43
CA ALA A 54 -5.35 -18.87 -5.54
C ALA A 54 -5.24 -20.39 -5.31
N VAL A 55 -4.13 -20.87 -4.73
CA VAL A 55 -4.00 -22.28 -4.32
C VAL A 55 -5.05 -22.66 -3.26
N GLY A 56 -5.31 -21.76 -2.30
CA GLY A 56 -6.35 -21.96 -1.29
C GLY A 56 -7.76 -22.05 -1.89
N ILE A 57 -8.10 -21.12 -2.78
CA ILE A 57 -9.36 -21.14 -3.54
C ILE A 57 -9.47 -22.45 -4.32
N ALA A 58 -8.41 -22.85 -5.04
CA ALA A 58 -8.39 -24.09 -5.81
C ALA A 58 -8.65 -25.33 -4.94
N HIS A 59 -8.05 -25.40 -3.76
CA HIS A 59 -8.23 -26.54 -2.86
C HIS A 59 -9.65 -26.61 -2.27
N VAL A 60 -10.26 -25.47 -1.96
CA VAL A 60 -11.66 -25.40 -1.47
C VAL A 60 -12.63 -25.74 -2.59
N PHE A 61 -12.48 -25.12 -3.76
CA PHE A 61 -13.41 -25.27 -4.87
C PHE A 61 -13.33 -26.66 -5.49
N HIS A 62 -12.15 -27.27 -5.56
CA HIS A 62 -12.03 -28.65 -6.01
C HIS A 62 -12.76 -29.64 -5.08
N LYS A 63 -12.80 -29.39 -3.76
CA LYS A 63 -13.54 -30.22 -2.79
C LYS A 63 -15.06 -30.05 -2.89
N VAL A 64 -15.54 -28.83 -3.13
CA VAL A 64 -16.98 -28.51 -3.12
C VAL A 64 -17.61 -28.67 -4.51
N LEU A 65 -16.85 -28.38 -5.57
CA LEU A 65 -17.25 -28.44 -6.97
C LEU A 65 -16.21 -29.25 -7.78
N PRO A 66 -16.23 -30.59 -7.66
CA PRO A 66 -15.26 -31.48 -8.35
C PRO A 66 -15.50 -31.56 -9.88
N MET A 67 -16.37 -30.72 -10.42
CA MET A 67 -16.66 -30.60 -11.86
C MET A 67 -15.47 -30.06 -12.67
N ALA A 68 -14.52 -29.40 -11.99
CA ALA A 68 -13.30 -28.86 -12.57
C ALA A 68 -12.07 -29.32 -11.79
N ASP A 69 -10.94 -29.45 -12.50
CA ASP A 69 -9.66 -29.81 -11.91
C ASP A 69 -9.09 -28.66 -11.07
N MET A 70 -8.15 -29.01 -10.19
CA MET A 70 -7.54 -28.03 -9.29
C MET A 70 -6.73 -26.97 -10.07
N GLY A 71 -6.19 -27.34 -11.24
CA GLY A 71 -5.55 -26.41 -12.17
C GLY A 71 -6.48 -25.34 -12.74
N PHE A 72 -7.70 -25.70 -13.17
CA PHE A 72 -8.70 -24.73 -13.60
C PHE A 72 -9.03 -23.74 -12.50
N TRP A 73 -9.32 -24.21 -11.28
CA TRP A 73 -9.68 -23.33 -10.18
C TRP A 73 -8.53 -22.42 -9.74
N TYR A 74 -7.29 -22.90 -9.83
CA TYR A 74 -6.10 -22.08 -9.57
C TYR A 74 -5.92 -20.97 -10.60
N HIS A 75 -6.00 -21.28 -11.90
CA HIS A 75 -5.88 -20.26 -12.95
C HIS A 75 -7.05 -19.28 -12.94
N PHE A 76 -8.26 -19.77 -12.66
CA PHE A 76 -9.43 -18.91 -12.44
C PHE A 76 -9.18 -17.94 -11.27
N GLY A 77 -8.67 -18.41 -10.14
CA GLY A 77 -8.35 -17.58 -8.98
C GLY A 77 -7.32 -16.48 -9.30
N ILE A 78 -6.23 -16.83 -9.99
CA ILE A 78 -5.20 -15.86 -10.39
C ILE A 78 -5.74 -14.83 -11.39
N LEU A 79 -6.49 -15.27 -12.40
CA LEU A 79 -7.09 -14.36 -13.39
C LEU A 79 -8.10 -13.41 -12.75
N PHE A 80 -8.96 -13.93 -11.87
CA PHE A 80 -9.93 -13.13 -11.13
C PHE A 80 -9.25 -12.06 -10.27
N GLU A 81 -8.23 -12.45 -9.51
CA GLU A 81 -7.46 -11.52 -8.69
C GLU A 81 -6.74 -10.46 -9.55
N ALA A 82 -6.14 -10.87 -10.68
CA ALA A 82 -5.51 -9.94 -11.60
C ALA A 82 -6.50 -8.91 -12.17
N LEU A 83 -7.72 -9.33 -12.54
CA LEU A 83 -8.78 -8.43 -13.00
C LEU A 83 -9.21 -7.45 -11.92
N PHE A 84 -9.31 -7.92 -10.67
CA PHE A 84 -9.61 -7.06 -9.52
C PHE A 84 -8.50 -6.02 -9.29
N ILE A 85 -7.24 -6.44 -9.30
CA ILE A 85 -6.08 -5.54 -9.15
C ILE A 85 -6.04 -4.51 -10.28
N LEU A 86 -6.25 -4.93 -11.54
CA LEU A 86 -6.26 -4.02 -12.69
C LEU A 86 -7.39 -2.99 -12.60
N THR A 87 -8.57 -3.39 -12.13
CA THR A 87 -9.71 -2.49 -11.91
C THR A 87 -9.39 -1.46 -10.83
N ALA A 88 -8.82 -1.93 -9.71
CA ALA A 88 -8.39 -1.06 -8.62
C ALA A 88 -7.29 -0.08 -9.06
N LEU A 89 -6.34 -0.54 -9.87
CA LEU A 89 -5.25 0.27 -10.41
C LEU A 89 -5.75 1.32 -11.42
N ASP A 90 -6.69 0.96 -12.30
CA ASP A 90 -7.33 1.92 -13.22
C ASP A 90 -8.07 3.02 -12.46
N ALA A 91 -8.95 2.65 -11.53
CA ALA A 91 -9.67 3.60 -10.69
C ALA A 91 -8.72 4.45 -9.82
N GLY A 92 -7.68 3.83 -9.27
CA GLY A 92 -6.63 4.50 -8.49
C GLY A 92 -5.79 5.47 -9.30
N THR A 93 -5.45 5.14 -10.54
CA THR A 93 -4.70 6.03 -11.44
C THR A 93 -5.56 7.20 -11.89
N ARG A 94 -6.85 6.97 -12.14
CA ARG A 94 -7.81 8.03 -12.49
C ARG A 94 -7.94 9.04 -11.36
N SER A 95 -8.22 8.58 -10.15
CA SER A 95 -8.30 9.45 -8.97
C SER A 95 -6.96 10.11 -8.64
N GLY A 96 -5.87 9.35 -8.71
CA GLY A 96 -4.51 9.82 -8.47
C GLY A 96 -4.07 10.91 -9.44
N ARG A 97 -4.45 10.83 -10.72
CA ARG A 97 -4.21 11.91 -11.70
C ARG A 97 -4.81 13.22 -11.22
N PHE A 98 -6.09 13.21 -10.82
CA PHE A 98 -6.77 14.42 -10.37
C PHE A 98 -6.16 14.97 -9.09
N MET A 99 -5.80 14.11 -8.14
CA MET A 99 -5.12 14.51 -6.90
C MET A 99 -3.74 15.12 -7.17
N LEU A 100 -2.95 14.53 -8.08
CA LEU A 100 -1.63 15.02 -8.46
C LEU A 100 -1.72 16.37 -9.20
N GLN A 101 -2.68 16.50 -10.11
CA GLN A 101 -2.95 17.75 -10.82
C GLN A 101 -3.39 18.86 -9.88
N ASP A 102 -4.24 18.57 -8.89
CA ASP A 102 -4.67 19.57 -7.91
C ASP A 102 -3.51 20.03 -7.01
N LEU A 103 -2.69 19.08 -6.54
CA LEU A 103 -1.50 19.37 -5.75
C LEU A 103 -0.49 20.24 -6.53
N LEU A 104 -0.09 19.79 -7.72
CA LEU A 104 0.88 20.51 -8.55
C LEU A 104 0.30 21.81 -9.11
N GLY A 105 -1.01 21.85 -9.31
CA GLY A 105 -1.77 23.01 -9.74
C GLY A 105 -1.64 24.21 -8.79
N ASN A 106 -1.37 23.97 -7.51
CA ASN A 106 -1.11 25.03 -6.54
C ASN A 106 0.22 25.76 -6.77
N PHE A 107 1.19 25.10 -7.43
CA PHE A 107 2.47 25.70 -7.81
C PHE A 107 2.50 26.14 -9.27
N ILE A 108 1.86 25.36 -10.16
CA ILE A 108 1.81 25.59 -11.60
C ILE A 108 0.33 25.67 -12.03
N PRO A 109 -0.27 26.87 -12.14
CA PRO A 109 -1.70 27.05 -12.41
C PRO A 109 -2.19 26.39 -13.71
N PHE A 110 -1.30 26.16 -14.68
CA PHE A 110 -1.62 25.42 -15.92
C PHE A 110 -2.10 23.98 -15.65
N LEU A 111 -1.59 23.33 -14.59
CA LEU A 111 -1.97 21.95 -14.24
C LEU A 111 -3.36 21.85 -13.60
N LYS A 112 -3.96 22.97 -13.16
CA LYS A 112 -5.37 23.02 -12.71
C LYS A 112 -6.37 22.92 -13.86
N LYS A 113 -5.93 23.11 -15.12
CA LYS A 113 -6.81 23.02 -16.29
C LYS A 113 -7.06 21.54 -16.63
N THR A 114 -7.99 20.91 -15.92
CA THR A 114 -8.39 19.51 -16.15
C THR A 114 -8.93 19.22 -17.55
N ASP A 115 -9.42 20.24 -18.24
CA ASP A 115 -9.91 20.15 -19.62
C ASP A 115 -8.78 20.15 -20.67
N SER A 116 -7.53 20.44 -20.26
CA SER A 116 -6.38 20.40 -21.16
C SER A 116 -5.87 18.96 -21.32
N LEU A 117 -5.85 18.47 -22.56
CA LEU A 117 -5.28 17.18 -22.92
C LEU A 117 -3.81 17.07 -22.47
N VAL A 118 -3.03 18.15 -22.59
CA VAL A 118 -1.62 18.20 -22.20
C VAL A 118 -1.46 18.07 -20.68
N ALA A 119 -2.22 18.85 -19.89
CA ALA A 119 -2.19 18.74 -18.43
C ALA A 119 -2.66 17.34 -17.99
N GLY A 120 -3.65 16.78 -18.70
CA GLY A 120 -4.14 15.43 -18.55
C GLY A 120 -3.07 14.36 -18.73
N ILE A 121 -2.33 14.40 -19.83
CA ILE A 121 -1.23 13.47 -20.13
C ILE A 121 -0.14 13.58 -19.07
N ILE A 122 0.28 14.79 -18.71
CA ILE A 122 1.34 15.00 -17.72
C ILE A 122 0.91 14.44 -16.36
N GLY A 123 -0.32 14.69 -15.93
CA GLY A 123 -0.87 14.15 -14.69
C GLY A 123 -0.92 12.62 -14.70
N THR A 124 -1.40 12.01 -15.78
CA THR A 124 -1.44 10.55 -15.90
C THR A 124 -0.05 9.94 -15.95
N ALA A 125 0.85 10.48 -16.78
CA ALA A 125 2.22 10.00 -16.91
C ALA A 125 2.98 10.12 -15.57
N GLY A 126 2.77 11.21 -14.84
CA GLY A 126 3.30 11.38 -13.49
C GLY A 126 2.75 10.33 -12.52
N CYS A 127 1.43 10.13 -12.49
CA CYS A 127 0.79 9.14 -11.61
C CYS A 127 1.25 7.70 -11.94
N VAL A 128 1.22 7.31 -13.21
CA VAL A 128 1.72 6.00 -13.67
C VAL A 128 3.21 5.83 -13.41
N GLY A 129 4.00 6.89 -13.59
CA GLY A 129 5.42 6.89 -13.25
C GLY A 129 5.69 6.66 -11.77
N LEU A 130 4.88 7.26 -10.89
CA LEU A 130 4.96 7.03 -9.43
C LEU A 130 4.59 5.59 -9.06
N TRP A 131 3.50 5.03 -9.63
CA TRP A 131 3.16 3.62 -9.45
C TRP A 131 4.25 2.68 -9.97
N GLY A 132 4.77 2.97 -11.17
CA GLY A 132 5.86 2.22 -11.79
C GLY A 132 7.15 2.26 -10.97
N TYR A 133 7.45 3.41 -10.35
CA TYR A 133 8.59 3.54 -9.44
C TYR A 133 8.41 2.68 -8.18
N LEU A 134 7.22 2.68 -7.57
CA LEU A 134 6.94 1.81 -6.43
C LEU A 134 7.06 0.32 -6.79
N LEU A 135 6.60 -0.07 -7.98
CA LEU A 135 6.76 -1.43 -8.49
C LEU A 135 8.24 -1.77 -8.72
N TYR A 136 9.00 -0.87 -9.34
CA TYR A 136 10.44 -1.03 -9.53
C TYR A 136 11.18 -1.18 -8.21
N GLN A 137 10.91 -0.32 -7.23
CA GLN A 137 11.48 -0.45 -5.87
C GLN A 137 11.12 -1.81 -5.25
N GLY A 138 9.88 -2.26 -5.41
CA GLY A 138 9.45 -3.54 -4.86
C GLY A 138 10.15 -4.76 -5.48
N VAL A 139 10.52 -4.69 -6.76
CA VAL A 139 11.23 -5.76 -7.48
C VAL A 139 12.73 -5.76 -7.21
N VAL A 140 13.34 -4.57 -7.07
CA VAL A 140 14.79 -4.43 -6.85
C VAL A 140 15.18 -4.59 -5.38
N ASP A 141 14.22 -4.50 -4.44
CA ASP A 141 14.50 -4.67 -3.01
C ASP A 141 14.94 -6.11 -2.68
N PRO A 142 16.18 -6.32 -2.20
CA PRO A 142 16.70 -7.64 -1.84
C PRO A 142 16.00 -8.29 -0.63
N LEU A 143 15.29 -7.51 0.19
CA LEU A 143 14.48 -8.04 1.31
C LEU A 143 13.05 -8.40 0.88
N GLY A 144 12.72 -8.19 -0.40
CA GLY A 144 11.38 -8.31 -0.96
C GLY A 144 10.57 -7.05 -0.70
N GLY A 145 10.05 -6.44 -1.77
CA GLY A 145 9.30 -5.18 -1.71
C GLY A 145 8.16 -5.15 -0.69
N VAL A 146 7.54 -6.30 -0.43
CA VAL A 146 6.50 -6.45 0.60
C VAL A 146 7.04 -6.12 1.98
N LYS A 147 8.23 -6.63 2.37
CA LYS A 147 8.77 -6.42 3.72
C LYS A 147 9.01 -4.93 4.01
N SER A 148 9.46 -4.18 3.01
CA SER A 148 9.76 -2.76 3.17
C SER A 148 8.53 -1.85 3.00
N LEU A 149 7.62 -2.15 2.07
CA LEU A 149 6.44 -1.31 1.82
C LEU A 149 5.30 -1.58 2.81
N TRP A 150 5.25 -2.76 3.43
CA TRP A 150 4.16 -3.13 4.34
C TRP A 150 4.04 -2.21 5.57
N PRO A 151 5.13 -1.84 6.26
CA PRO A 151 5.06 -0.83 7.32
C PRO A 151 4.49 0.51 6.82
N LEU A 152 4.92 0.96 5.63
CA LEU A 152 4.45 2.23 5.07
C LEU A 152 2.96 2.19 4.73
N PHE A 153 2.47 1.08 4.18
CA PHE A 153 1.04 0.88 3.91
C PHE A 153 0.22 0.95 5.21
N GLY A 154 0.64 0.25 6.26
CA GLY A 154 -0.02 0.28 7.56
C GLY A 154 -0.07 1.69 8.15
N ILE A 155 1.07 2.39 8.15
CA ILE A 155 1.18 3.77 8.66
C ILE A 155 0.28 4.72 7.86
N SER A 156 0.34 4.66 6.53
CA SER A 156 -0.43 5.55 5.64
C SER A 156 -1.94 5.40 5.85
N ASN A 157 -2.42 4.16 6.02
CA ASN A 157 -3.85 3.89 6.25
C ASN A 157 -4.34 4.44 7.59
N GLN A 158 -3.57 4.25 8.65
CA GLN A 158 -3.92 4.81 9.96
C GLN A 158 -3.94 6.34 9.90
N MET A 159 -2.99 6.95 9.21
CA MET A 159 -2.90 8.39 9.05
C MET A 159 -4.06 8.96 8.21
N LEU A 160 -4.49 8.26 7.15
CA LEU A 160 -5.68 8.63 6.39
C LEU A 160 -6.95 8.53 7.25
N ALA A 161 -7.07 7.48 8.08
CA ALA A 161 -8.17 7.34 9.02
C ALA A 161 -8.20 8.49 10.04
N ALA A 162 -7.03 8.91 10.55
CA ALA A 162 -6.93 10.08 11.41
C ALA A 162 -7.45 11.35 10.72
N VAL A 163 -7.04 11.59 9.47
CA VAL A 163 -7.51 12.74 8.66
C VAL A 163 -9.02 12.69 8.46
N ALA A 164 -9.58 11.52 8.14
CA ALA A 164 -11.02 11.35 7.96
C ALA A 164 -11.81 11.65 9.25
N LEU A 165 -11.33 11.18 10.42
CA LEU A 165 -11.98 11.45 11.71
C LEU A 165 -11.87 12.93 12.12
N VAL A 166 -10.73 13.58 11.83
CA VAL A 166 -10.56 15.02 12.05
C VAL A 166 -11.49 15.82 11.13
N LEU A 167 -11.58 15.45 9.85
CA LEU A 167 -12.51 16.08 8.91
C LEU A 167 -13.96 15.91 9.37
N GLY A 168 -14.36 14.70 9.75
CA GLY A 168 -15.70 14.44 10.31
C GLY A 168 -15.99 15.27 11.55
N THR A 169 -15.01 15.42 12.44
CA THR A 169 -15.08 16.30 13.61
C THR A 169 -15.34 17.75 13.20
N VAL A 170 -14.57 18.28 12.24
CA VAL A 170 -14.73 19.63 11.73
C VAL A 170 -16.10 19.84 11.09
N VAL A 171 -16.61 18.87 10.33
CA VAL A 171 -17.95 18.92 9.74
C VAL A 171 -19.03 18.99 10.82
N LEU A 172 -18.97 18.14 11.85
CA LEU A 172 -19.92 18.17 12.97
C LEU A 172 -19.92 19.51 13.72
N ILE A 173 -18.74 20.10 13.90
CA ILE A 173 -18.59 21.43 14.49
C ILE A 173 -19.27 22.50 13.62
N LYS A 174 -19.04 22.48 12.31
CA LYS A 174 -19.63 23.43 11.35
C LYS A 174 -21.16 23.32 11.27
N MET A 175 -21.68 22.10 11.44
CA MET A 175 -23.11 21.79 11.53
C MET A 175 -23.75 22.13 12.89
N LYS A 176 -23.00 22.66 13.86
CA LYS A 176 -23.45 22.92 15.24
C LYS A 176 -23.94 21.69 16.01
N ARG A 177 -23.46 20.50 15.61
CA ARG A 177 -23.75 19.22 16.26
C ARG A 177 -22.68 18.86 17.28
N THR A 178 -22.30 19.84 18.12
CA THR A 178 -21.14 19.71 19.02
C THR A 178 -21.28 18.59 20.05
N GLN A 179 -22.51 18.29 20.46
CA GLN A 179 -22.84 17.17 21.36
C GLN A 179 -22.45 15.78 20.81
N TYR A 180 -22.28 15.62 19.50
CA TYR A 180 -21.95 14.34 18.86
C TYR A 180 -20.48 14.21 18.47
N ILE A 181 -19.67 15.25 18.70
CA ILE A 181 -18.25 15.28 18.30
C ILE A 181 -17.43 14.16 18.93
N TRP A 182 -17.81 13.69 20.12
CA TRP A 182 -17.10 12.60 20.81
C TRP A 182 -17.03 11.32 19.98
N VAL A 183 -18.03 11.07 19.12
CA VAL A 183 -18.07 9.89 18.22
C VAL A 183 -16.89 9.87 17.26
N THR A 184 -16.42 11.04 16.82
CA THR A 184 -15.25 11.15 15.94
C THR A 184 -13.96 11.42 16.71
N VAL A 185 -14.02 12.20 17.79
CA VAL A 185 -12.83 12.61 18.56
C VAL A 185 -12.24 11.48 19.39
N VAL A 186 -13.06 10.67 20.07
CA VAL A 186 -12.53 9.60 20.93
C VAL A 186 -11.75 8.57 20.10
N PRO A 187 -12.28 8.02 18.98
CA PRO A 187 -11.50 7.16 18.11
C PRO A 187 -10.28 7.86 17.50
N ALA A 188 -10.39 9.16 17.14
CA ALA A 188 -9.27 9.90 16.59
C ALA A 188 -8.11 10.01 17.57
N VAL A 189 -8.39 10.36 18.83
CA VAL A 189 -7.37 10.49 19.89
C VAL A 189 -6.70 9.14 20.13
N TRP A 190 -7.48 8.06 20.27
CA TRP A 190 -6.92 6.72 20.45
C TRP A 190 -6.03 6.32 19.28
N LEU A 191 -6.52 6.50 18.05
CA LEU A 191 -5.78 6.17 16.84
C LEU A 191 -4.50 6.98 16.73
N LEU A 192 -4.53 8.28 17.05
CA LEU A 192 -3.36 9.16 17.03
C LEU A 192 -2.31 8.75 18.05
N ILE A 193 -2.72 8.35 19.26
CA ILE A 193 -1.80 7.82 20.28
C ILE A 193 -1.11 6.56 19.75
N CYS A 194 -1.88 5.56 19.30
CA CYS A 194 -1.33 4.31 18.80
C CYS A 194 -0.41 4.54 17.58
N THR A 195 -0.83 5.37 16.64
CA THR A 195 -0.09 5.61 15.39
C THR A 195 1.19 6.41 15.65
N THR A 196 1.12 7.46 16.48
CA THR A 196 2.31 8.26 16.83
C THR A 196 3.31 7.42 17.61
N TRP A 197 2.84 6.59 18.54
CA TRP A 197 3.69 5.68 19.30
C TRP A 197 4.37 4.64 18.41
N ALA A 198 3.59 3.94 17.58
CA ALA A 198 4.12 2.93 16.65
C ALA A 198 5.12 3.55 15.66
N LEU A 199 4.86 4.76 15.16
CA LEU A 199 5.77 5.47 14.28
C LEU A 199 7.05 5.90 15.00
N GLY A 200 6.95 6.38 16.24
CA GLY A 200 8.11 6.71 17.07
C GLY A 200 9.01 5.49 17.27
N LEU A 201 8.43 4.32 17.55
CA LEU A 201 9.15 3.05 17.61
C LEU A 201 9.78 2.71 16.25
N LYS A 202 9.05 2.83 15.13
CA LYS A 202 9.59 2.52 13.81
C LYS A 202 10.68 3.49 13.33
N LEU A 203 10.67 4.75 13.76
CA LEU A 203 11.70 5.71 13.42
C LEU A 203 12.95 5.53 14.28
N PHE A 204 12.79 5.46 15.60
CA PHE A 204 13.89 5.63 16.56
C PHE A 204 14.28 4.39 17.36
N SER A 205 13.53 3.28 17.28
CA SER A 205 13.88 2.09 18.03
C SER A 205 15.23 1.53 17.59
N THR A 206 16.12 1.33 18.55
CA THR A 206 17.42 0.65 18.39
C THR A 206 17.31 -0.86 18.58
N ASN A 207 16.14 -1.38 19.00
CA ASN A 207 15.93 -2.81 19.18
C ASN A 207 15.94 -3.54 17.81
N PRO A 208 16.80 -4.56 17.61
CA PRO A 208 16.84 -5.37 16.38
C PRO A 208 15.49 -5.98 15.98
N GLN A 209 14.65 -6.35 16.96
CA GLN A 209 13.35 -6.98 16.70
C GLN A 209 12.30 -6.00 16.17
N MET A 210 12.44 -4.71 16.49
CA MET A 210 11.48 -3.69 16.08
C MET A 210 11.79 -3.15 14.68
N GLU A 211 12.97 -3.46 14.13
CA GLU A 211 13.45 -3.05 12.80
C GLU A 211 13.20 -1.55 12.54
N GLY A 212 13.76 -0.68 13.39
CA GLY A 212 13.64 0.76 13.24
C GLY A 212 14.39 1.26 11.99
N PHE A 213 13.80 2.18 11.22
CA PHE A 213 14.34 2.60 9.92
C PHE A 213 15.76 3.18 10.02
N PHE A 214 16.01 4.09 10.97
CA PHE A 214 17.34 4.67 11.14
C PHE A 214 18.36 3.65 11.65
N TYR A 215 17.94 2.75 12.54
CA TYR A 215 18.78 1.68 13.07
C TYR A 215 19.17 0.67 11.99
N MET A 216 18.21 0.24 11.15
CA MET A 216 18.50 -0.65 10.03
C MET A 216 19.44 0.02 9.02
N ALA A 217 19.21 1.30 8.70
CA ALA A 217 20.08 2.04 7.81
C ALA A 217 21.52 2.15 8.35
N SER A 218 21.72 2.41 9.65
CA SER A 218 23.06 2.47 10.25
C SER A 218 23.74 1.10 10.29
N GLN A 219 23.01 0.06 10.68
CA GLN A 219 23.50 -1.34 10.69
C GLN A 219 23.99 -1.79 9.32
N TYR A 220 23.22 -1.55 8.25
CA TYR A 220 23.65 -1.92 6.90
C TYR A 220 24.83 -1.08 6.41
N LYS A 221 24.91 0.22 6.77
CA LYS A 221 26.08 1.06 6.48
C LYS A 221 27.35 0.55 7.17
N GLU A 222 27.27 0.21 8.46
CA GLU A 222 28.40 -0.35 9.20
C GLU A 222 28.86 -1.68 8.61
N LYS A 223 27.93 -2.55 8.22
CA LYS A 223 28.28 -3.82 7.55
C LYS A 223 28.95 -3.60 6.20
N ILE A 224 28.56 -2.58 5.43
CA ILE A 224 29.25 -2.21 4.19
C ILE A 224 30.67 -1.70 4.49
N ALA A 225 30.82 -0.86 5.52
CA ALA A 225 32.11 -0.27 5.87
C ALA A 225 33.12 -1.28 6.44
N ASN A 226 32.64 -2.26 7.22
CA ASN A 226 33.47 -3.24 7.91
C ASN A 226 33.58 -4.59 7.18
N GLY A 227 32.86 -4.77 6.06
CA GLY A 227 32.80 -6.03 5.33
C GLY A 227 34.04 -6.24 4.46
N THR A 228 35.00 -7.04 4.93
CA THR A 228 36.24 -7.34 4.21
C THR A 228 36.07 -8.29 3.00
N ASP A 229 34.92 -8.97 2.86
CA ASP A 229 34.67 -9.97 1.79
C ASP A 229 33.29 -9.81 1.12
N LEU A 230 32.80 -8.58 0.98
CA LEU A 230 31.52 -8.33 0.31
C LEU A 230 31.71 -8.21 -1.21
N THR A 231 30.94 -8.99 -1.97
CA THR A 231 30.86 -8.83 -3.43
C THR A 231 30.21 -7.50 -3.81
N ALA A 232 30.50 -6.98 -5.00
CA ALA A 232 29.90 -5.73 -5.50
C ALA A 232 28.36 -5.77 -5.50
N GLN A 233 27.77 -6.94 -5.77
CA GLN A 233 26.32 -7.12 -5.75
C GLN A 233 25.74 -7.11 -4.33
N GLN A 234 26.44 -7.68 -3.35
CA GLN A 234 26.03 -7.58 -1.94
C GLN A 234 26.08 -6.14 -1.45
N ILE A 235 27.11 -5.39 -1.82
CA ILE A 235 27.23 -3.97 -1.47
C ILE A 235 26.09 -3.17 -2.11
N ALA A 236 25.79 -3.40 -3.40
CA ALA A 236 24.66 -2.75 -4.08
C ALA A 236 23.32 -3.05 -3.38
N ASN A 237 23.05 -4.32 -3.08
CA ASN A 237 21.85 -4.75 -2.37
C ASN A 237 21.72 -4.06 -0.99
N MET A 238 22.81 -4.01 -0.22
CA MET A 238 22.80 -3.36 1.10
C MET A 238 22.60 -1.85 0.99
N ASN A 239 23.17 -1.19 -0.02
CA ASN A 239 22.91 0.22 -0.30
C ASN A 239 21.44 0.47 -0.67
N HIS A 240 20.81 -0.40 -1.47
CA HIS A 240 19.38 -0.32 -1.75
C HIS A 240 18.55 -0.38 -0.46
N ILE A 241 18.86 -1.31 0.45
CA ILE A 241 18.17 -1.40 1.75
C ILE A 241 18.33 -0.10 2.56
N VAL A 242 19.53 0.48 2.58
CA VAL A 242 19.81 1.73 3.29
C VAL A 242 18.97 2.88 2.73
N VAL A 243 18.98 3.07 1.40
CA VAL A 243 18.18 4.11 0.73
C VAL A 243 16.70 3.93 1.02
N ASN A 244 16.20 2.69 0.93
CA ASN A 244 14.80 2.38 1.17
C ASN A 244 14.38 2.72 2.61
N ASN A 245 15.20 2.40 3.60
CA ASN A 245 14.94 2.75 5.00
C ASN A 245 14.92 4.27 5.22
N TYR A 246 15.82 5.04 4.59
CA TYR A 246 15.76 6.50 4.67
C TYR A 246 14.52 7.07 3.98
N THR A 247 14.15 6.55 2.82
CA THR A 247 12.94 6.94 2.10
C THR A 247 11.70 6.67 2.95
N ASN A 248 11.59 5.48 3.55
CA ASN A 248 10.49 5.13 4.46
C ASN A 248 10.44 6.03 5.70
N ALA A 249 11.60 6.34 6.30
CA ALA A 249 11.67 7.28 7.42
C ALA A 249 11.21 8.69 7.00
N GLY A 250 11.68 9.19 5.85
CA GLY A 250 11.31 10.49 5.32
C GLY A 250 9.81 10.60 5.03
N LEU A 251 9.24 9.60 4.34
CA LEU A 251 7.80 9.54 4.06
C LEU A 251 6.96 9.45 5.34
N SER A 252 7.41 8.67 6.32
CA SER A 252 6.76 8.54 7.63
C SER A 252 6.70 9.87 8.38
N ILE A 253 7.81 10.61 8.40
CA ILE A 253 7.89 11.94 9.02
C ILE A 253 7.00 12.94 8.27
N LEU A 254 7.03 12.90 6.93
CA LEU A 254 6.18 13.75 6.10
C LEU A 254 4.69 13.54 6.43
N PHE A 255 4.23 12.29 6.48
CA PHE A 255 2.84 12.00 6.82
C PHE A 255 2.48 12.47 8.23
N LEU A 256 3.41 12.35 9.20
CA LEU A 256 3.20 12.84 10.55
C LEU A 256 2.96 14.35 10.55
N ILE A 257 3.82 15.10 9.86
CA ILE A 257 3.68 16.54 9.71
C ILE A 257 2.32 16.90 9.09
N VAL A 258 1.90 16.18 8.04
CA VAL A 258 0.61 16.41 7.37
C VAL A 258 -0.57 16.18 8.32
N VAL A 259 -0.60 15.06 9.04
CA VAL A 259 -1.68 14.73 9.98
C VAL A 259 -1.78 15.77 11.10
N TYR A 260 -0.66 16.12 11.72
CA TYR A 260 -0.63 17.11 12.79
C TYR A 260 -0.98 18.52 12.29
N SER A 261 -0.60 18.87 11.06
CA SER A 261 -1.05 20.12 10.42
C SER A 261 -2.56 20.15 10.24
N ILE A 262 -3.17 19.05 9.79
CA ILE A 262 -4.63 18.94 9.63
C ILE A 262 -5.34 19.05 10.98
N ILE A 263 -4.83 18.42 12.03
CA ILE A 263 -5.35 18.56 13.40
C ILE A 263 -5.29 20.02 13.84
N PHE A 264 -4.15 20.70 13.63
CA PHE A 264 -3.98 22.11 13.94
C PHE A 264 -4.99 23.00 13.21
N TYR A 265 -5.18 22.81 11.90
CA TYR A 265 -6.19 23.55 11.13
C TYR A 265 -7.62 23.20 11.54
N GLY A 266 -7.90 21.95 11.93
CA GLY A 266 -9.17 21.53 12.50
C GLY A 266 -9.49 22.25 13.81
N PHE A 267 -8.50 22.37 14.69
CA PHE A 267 -8.60 23.13 15.94
C PHE A 267 -8.82 24.63 15.69
N LYS A 268 -8.06 25.23 14.75
CA LYS A 268 -8.28 26.62 14.34
C LYS A 268 -9.69 26.85 13.81
N THR A 269 -10.22 25.90 13.04
CA THR A 269 -11.59 25.95 12.53
C THR A 269 -12.61 25.88 13.67
N TRP A 270 -12.37 25.03 14.67
CA TRP A 270 -13.20 24.97 15.86
C TRP A 270 -13.24 26.31 16.61
N LEU A 271 -12.10 26.93 16.86
CA LEU A 271 -12.01 28.24 17.52
C LEU A 271 -12.77 29.34 16.76
N ASN A 272 -12.70 29.33 15.43
CA ASN A 272 -13.42 30.30 14.61
C ASN A 272 -14.93 30.07 14.62
N VAL A 273 -15.37 28.81 14.56
CA VAL A 273 -16.79 28.45 14.45
C VAL A 273 -17.51 28.52 15.81
N ARG A 274 -16.80 28.30 16.93
CA ARG A 274 -17.42 28.39 18.27
C ARG A 274 -18.00 29.77 18.58
N ASN A 275 -17.44 30.83 17.98
CA ASN A 275 -17.84 32.21 18.20
C ASN A 275 -18.98 32.67 17.26
N SER A 276 -19.42 31.83 16.31
CA SER A 276 -20.51 32.14 15.38
C SER A 276 -21.75 31.35 15.76
N ASP A 277 -22.92 31.96 15.92
CA ASP A 277 -24.16 31.22 16.25
C ASP A 277 -24.81 30.51 15.04
N LYS A 278 -24.28 30.72 13.83
CA LYS A 278 -24.86 30.17 12.59
C LYS A 278 -24.13 28.92 12.11
N ARG A 279 -24.88 28.03 11.45
CA ARG A 279 -24.35 26.90 10.68
C ARG A 279 -23.43 27.44 9.56
N THR A 280 -22.22 26.90 9.44
CA THR A 280 -21.18 27.42 8.52
C THR A 280 -20.73 26.42 7.46
N ASP A 281 -21.27 25.21 7.47
CA ASP A 281 -21.16 24.33 6.31
C ASP A 281 -22.00 24.91 5.17
N LYS A 282 -21.33 25.10 4.04
CA LYS A 282 -21.96 25.46 2.78
C LYS A 282 -21.80 24.23 1.91
N GLU A 283 -22.89 23.55 1.61
CA GLU A 283 -22.90 22.60 0.51
C GLU A 283 -22.75 23.39 -0.79
N THR A 284 -22.20 22.76 -1.84
CA THR A 284 -22.29 23.35 -3.18
C THR A 284 -23.76 23.62 -3.49
N PRO A 285 -24.11 24.79 -4.08
CA PRO A 285 -25.48 25.07 -4.47
C PRO A 285 -26.04 23.89 -5.27
N TYR A 286 -27.26 23.46 -4.95
CA TYR A 286 -27.91 22.38 -5.68
C TYR A 286 -27.91 22.71 -7.17
N VAL A 287 -27.27 21.86 -7.96
CA VAL A 287 -27.31 21.94 -9.41
C VAL A 287 -28.46 21.04 -9.85
N PRO A 288 -29.62 21.58 -10.24
CA PRO A 288 -30.70 20.76 -10.77
C PRO A 288 -30.23 20.03 -12.02
N ILE A 289 -30.58 18.75 -12.14
CA ILE A 289 -30.43 18.02 -13.40
C ILE A 289 -31.27 18.78 -14.44
N PRO A 290 -30.68 19.24 -15.56
CA PRO A 290 -31.44 19.93 -16.60
C PRO A 290 -32.62 19.06 -17.03
N GLU A 291 -33.82 19.63 -17.17
CA GLU A 291 -35.05 18.90 -17.56
C GLU A 291 -34.91 18.15 -18.90
N GLY A 292 -33.91 18.50 -19.72
CA GLY A 292 -33.55 17.81 -20.97
C GLY A 292 -32.52 16.68 -20.83
N GLY A 293 -32.17 16.25 -19.61
CA GLY A 293 -31.11 15.28 -19.35
C GLY A 293 -29.70 15.86 -19.45
N VAL A 294 -28.71 15.12 -18.94
CA VAL A 294 -27.30 15.45 -19.14
C VAL A 294 -26.99 15.24 -20.62
N LYS A 295 -26.74 16.32 -21.38
CA LYS A 295 -26.12 16.19 -22.71
C LYS A 295 -24.72 15.64 -22.50
N ILE A 296 -24.61 14.32 -22.59
CA ILE A 296 -23.33 13.63 -22.70
C ILE A 296 -22.80 14.01 -24.07
N SER A 297 -21.99 15.07 -24.16
CA SER A 297 -21.23 15.30 -25.39
C SER A 297 -20.23 14.16 -25.49
N SER A 298 -20.56 13.16 -26.30
CA SER A 298 -19.69 12.05 -26.66
C SER A 298 -18.55 12.54 -27.57
N HIS A 299 -17.73 13.47 -27.08
CA HIS A 299 -16.52 13.90 -27.73
C HIS A 299 -15.34 13.73 -26.77
N HIS A 300 -14.65 12.62 -27.02
CA HIS A 300 -13.31 12.19 -26.60
C HIS A 300 -13.18 11.48 -25.25
#